data_AF-A0A7W1I4P9-F1
#
_entry.id   AF-A0A7W1I4P9-F1
#
_cell.length_a   1.000
_cell.length_b   1.000
_cell.length_c   1.000
_cell.angle_alpha   90.00
_cell.angle_beta   90.00
_cell.angle_gamma   90.00
#
_symmetry.space_group_name_H-M   'P 1'
#
loop_
_entity.id
_entity.type
_entity.pdbx_description
1 polymer ?
#
loop_
_entity_poly.entity_id
_entity_poly.type
_entity_poly.pdbx_seq_one_letter_code
_entity_poly.pdbx_strand_id
1 'polypeptide(L)'
;MDPRAGTDHDDAGSQPGLPETPHELHYDRARIDGLMTRVRDGARIDLREALLDAVDWSDFRSESGQPVSPLEQAQLADYYRRKFADVGPLYLAELLSTEFMTEQRARGDVVFSDRLLDLGRTEPELWAEIRRFFQRKEMVTALLAAAHQPGTGDSDDAEPAAKVADHGAE
;
A
#
# COMPACT_ATOMS: atom_id res chain seq x y z
N MET A 1 29.13 -50.50 -15.55
CA MET A 1 28.17 -49.92 -16.50
C MET A 1 26.88 -49.83 -15.72
N ASP A 2 26.56 -48.64 -15.22
CA ASP A 2 25.54 -48.41 -14.19
C ASP A 2 24.66 -47.25 -14.69
N PRO A 3 23.41 -47.49 -15.12
CA PRO A 3 22.55 -46.42 -15.61
C PRO A 3 21.80 -45.80 -14.42
N ARG A 4 22.30 -44.63 -13.99
CA ARG A 4 21.60 -43.79 -13.02
C ARG A 4 20.37 -43.15 -13.65
N ALA A 5 19.29 -43.22 -12.88
CA ALA A 5 18.07 -42.42 -12.91
C ALA A 5 18.21 -41.04 -13.56
N GLY A 6 17.28 -40.75 -14.46
CA GLY A 6 16.89 -39.41 -14.88
C GLY A 6 15.36 -39.39 -14.93
N THR A 7 14.71 -39.37 -13.76
CA THR A 7 13.33 -38.91 -13.66
C THR A 7 13.37 -37.41 -13.81
N ASP A 8 12.97 -36.92 -14.99
CA ASP A 8 12.62 -35.52 -15.21
C ASP A 8 11.63 -35.11 -14.12
N HIS A 9 12.11 -34.29 -13.18
CA HIS A 9 11.24 -33.57 -12.29
C HIS A 9 10.55 -32.50 -13.11
N ASP A 10 9.23 -32.62 -13.17
CA ASP A 10 8.29 -31.58 -13.54
C ASP A 10 8.78 -30.21 -13.08
N ASP A 11 9.19 -29.38 -14.04
CA ASP A 11 9.30 -27.94 -13.86
C ASP A 11 7.86 -27.39 -13.84
N ALA A 12 7.18 -27.62 -12.72
CA ALA A 12 5.91 -26.99 -12.40
C ALA A 12 6.18 -25.50 -12.25
N GLY A 13 6.02 -24.77 -13.35
CA GLY A 13 6.08 -23.31 -13.38
C GLY A 13 5.25 -22.74 -12.24
N SER A 14 5.93 -22.27 -11.21
CA SER A 14 5.29 -21.66 -10.05
C SER A 14 4.47 -20.49 -10.55
N GLN A 15 3.14 -20.62 -10.51
CA GLN A 15 2.29 -19.46 -10.71
C GLN A 15 2.72 -18.43 -9.68
N PRO A 16 3.01 -17.18 -10.08
CA PRO A 16 3.29 -16.13 -9.11
C PRO A 16 2.09 -16.06 -8.16
N GLY A 17 2.35 -16.21 -6.86
CA GLY A 17 1.32 -16.13 -5.83
C GLY A 17 0.60 -14.78 -5.91
N LEU A 18 -0.62 -14.73 -5.35
CA LEU A 18 -1.31 -13.45 -5.22
C LEU A 18 -0.45 -12.48 -4.39
N PRO A 19 -0.45 -11.18 -4.73
CA PRO A 19 0.15 -10.15 -3.92
C PRO A 19 -0.18 -10.27 -2.42
N GLU A 20 0.85 -10.25 -1.58
CA GLU A 20 0.72 -10.38 -0.14
C GLU A 20 0.66 -9.03 0.55
N THR A 21 1.27 -8.01 -0.04
CA THR A 21 1.35 -6.67 0.53
C THR A 21 0.86 -5.62 -0.47
N PRO A 22 0.45 -4.42 0.00
CA PRO A 22 -0.04 -3.40 -0.92
C PRO A 22 0.97 -3.03 -2.02
N HIS A 23 2.27 -2.93 -1.72
CA HIS A 23 3.28 -2.53 -2.69
C HIS A 23 3.56 -3.55 -3.81
N GLU A 24 3.04 -4.77 -3.69
CA GLU A 24 3.13 -5.79 -4.74
C GLU A 24 1.99 -5.66 -5.78
N LEU A 25 0.96 -4.86 -5.48
CA LEU A 25 -0.09 -4.56 -6.45
C LEU A 25 0.41 -3.58 -7.51
N HIS A 26 -0.07 -3.78 -8.74
CA HIS A 26 0.13 -2.83 -9.81
C HIS A 26 -0.99 -1.79 -9.82
N TYR A 27 -0.62 -0.54 -10.06
CA TYR A 27 -1.53 0.60 -9.97
C TYR A 27 -1.68 1.32 -11.31
N ASP A 28 -2.92 1.68 -11.63
CA ASP A 28 -3.26 2.66 -12.66
C ASP A 28 -2.91 4.06 -12.16
N ARG A 29 -1.75 4.54 -12.61
CA ARG A 29 -1.19 5.84 -12.20
C ARG A 29 -2.04 7.04 -12.60
N ALA A 30 -2.83 6.92 -13.67
CA ALA A 30 -3.75 8.00 -14.06
C ALA A 30 -4.86 8.19 -13.02
N ARG A 31 -5.32 7.10 -12.39
CA ARG A 31 -6.29 7.18 -11.28
C ARG A 31 -5.68 7.81 -10.02
N ILE A 32 -4.41 7.55 -9.75
CA ILE A 32 -3.70 8.16 -8.62
C ILE A 32 -3.53 9.66 -8.84
N ASP A 33 -3.19 10.10 -10.05
CA ASP A 33 -3.16 11.52 -10.38
C ASP A 33 -4.55 12.19 -10.22
N GLY A 34 -5.61 11.51 -10.68
CA GLY A 34 -6.99 11.95 -10.45
C GLY A 34 -7.36 12.00 -8.96
N LEU A 35 -6.87 11.06 -8.14
CA LEU A 35 -7.01 11.09 -6.68
C LEU A 35 -6.36 12.35 -6.10
N MET A 36 -5.15 12.69 -6.52
CA MET A 36 -4.44 13.87 -6.02
C MET A 36 -5.14 15.18 -6.40
N THR A 37 -5.75 15.23 -7.59
CA THR A 37 -6.59 16.37 -7.98
C THR A 37 -7.76 16.56 -7.01
N ARG A 38 -8.52 15.49 -6.74
CA ARG A 38 -9.64 15.54 -5.78
C ARG A 38 -9.20 15.95 -4.37
N VAL A 39 -8.07 15.44 -3.89
CA VAL A 39 -7.53 15.80 -2.57
C VAL A 39 -7.14 17.28 -2.51
N ARG A 40 -6.52 17.82 -3.57
CA ARG A 40 -6.20 19.26 -3.67
C ARG A 40 -7.46 20.13 -3.67
N ASP A 41 -8.54 19.63 -4.23
CA ASP A 41 -9.86 20.28 -4.20
C ASP A 41 -10.58 20.14 -2.84
N GLY A 42 -9.93 19.52 -1.85
CA GLY A 42 -10.42 19.40 -0.47
C GLY A 42 -11.24 18.14 -0.19
N ALA A 43 -11.21 17.14 -1.08
CA ALA A 43 -11.91 15.87 -0.84
C ALA A 43 -11.37 15.17 0.42
N ARG A 44 -12.30 14.63 1.22
CA ARG A 44 -11.99 13.68 2.29
C ARG A 44 -12.09 12.27 1.72
N ILE A 45 -11.04 11.49 1.87
CA ILE A 45 -10.91 10.17 1.25
C ILE A 45 -10.61 9.10 2.29
N ASP A 46 -11.13 7.90 2.07
CA ASP A 46 -10.59 6.69 2.67
C ASP A 46 -9.40 6.25 1.81
N LEU A 47 -8.19 6.26 2.40
CA LEU A 47 -6.96 5.93 1.66
C LEU A 47 -6.92 4.47 1.21
N ARG A 48 -7.56 3.55 1.93
CA ARG A 48 -7.59 2.13 1.53
C ARG A 48 -8.50 1.95 0.33
N GLU A 49 -9.70 2.53 0.37
CA GLU A 49 -10.61 2.46 -0.79
C GLU A 49 -9.99 3.18 -2.00
N ALA A 50 -9.39 4.36 -1.79
CA ALA A 50 -8.70 5.09 -2.85
C ALA A 50 -7.53 4.29 -3.46
N LEU A 51 -6.79 3.54 -2.65
CA LEU A 51 -5.73 2.64 -3.12
C LEU A 51 -6.31 1.51 -3.98
N LEU A 52 -7.37 0.83 -3.51
CA LEU A 52 -8.00 -0.29 -4.23
C LEU A 52 -8.68 0.16 -5.53
N ASP A 53 -9.25 1.36 -5.55
CA ASP A 53 -9.82 1.98 -6.76
C ASP A 53 -8.75 2.25 -7.82
N ALA A 54 -7.49 2.42 -7.40
CA ALA A 54 -6.35 2.66 -8.27
C ALA A 54 -5.64 1.38 -8.74
N VAL A 55 -6.01 0.19 -8.25
CA VAL A 55 -5.38 -1.07 -8.69
C VAL A 55 -5.73 -1.37 -10.14
N ASP A 56 -4.74 -1.79 -10.92
CA ASP A 56 -4.97 -2.35 -12.24
C ASP A 56 -5.39 -3.82 -12.13
N TRP A 57 -6.70 -4.02 -11.95
CA TRP A 57 -7.28 -5.37 -11.86
C TRP A 57 -7.13 -6.18 -13.15
N SER A 58 -6.83 -5.51 -14.27
CA SER A 58 -6.64 -6.18 -15.55
C SER A 58 -5.34 -6.96 -15.64
N ASP A 59 -4.43 -6.83 -14.68
CA ASP A 59 -3.18 -7.61 -14.58
C ASP A 59 -3.39 -9.01 -14.00
N PHE A 60 -4.50 -9.24 -13.30
CA PHE A 60 -4.81 -10.54 -12.72
C PHE A 60 -5.25 -11.54 -13.78
N ARG A 61 -4.86 -12.80 -13.59
CA ARG A 61 -5.23 -13.93 -14.45
C ARG A 61 -5.85 -15.03 -13.59
N SER A 62 -6.83 -15.74 -14.16
CA SER A 62 -7.40 -16.95 -13.56
C SER A 62 -6.36 -18.07 -13.54
N GLU A 63 -6.67 -19.19 -12.87
CA GLU A 63 -5.84 -20.40 -12.90
C GLU A 63 -5.60 -20.92 -14.33
N SER A 64 -6.55 -20.68 -15.23
CA SER A 64 -6.46 -21.03 -16.66
C SER A 64 -5.71 -19.99 -17.51
N GLY A 65 -5.12 -18.96 -16.88
CA GLY A 65 -4.36 -17.90 -17.54
C GLY A 65 -5.23 -16.87 -18.28
N GLN A 66 -6.55 -16.89 -18.11
CA GLN A 66 -7.45 -15.92 -18.74
C GLN A 66 -7.56 -14.64 -17.90
N PRO A 67 -7.82 -13.47 -18.51
CA PRO A 67 -8.15 -12.27 -17.74
C PRO A 67 -9.32 -12.53 -16.79
N VAL A 68 -9.19 -12.07 -15.53
CA VAL A 68 -10.27 -12.19 -14.55
C VAL A 68 -11.49 -11.39 -14.99
N SER A 69 -12.67 -11.99 -14.85
CA SER A 69 -13.95 -11.38 -15.16
C SER A 69 -14.28 -10.23 -14.19
N PRO A 70 -15.20 -9.31 -14.53
CA PRO A 70 -15.57 -8.21 -13.64
C PRO A 70 -16.07 -8.67 -12.26
N LEU A 71 -16.73 -9.83 -12.18
CA LEU A 71 -17.16 -10.41 -10.91
C LEU A 71 -15.96 -10.86 -10.07
N GLU A 72 -14.99 -11.52 -10.68
CA GLU A 72 -13.76 -11.95 -10.00
C GLU A 72 -12.92 -10.74 -9.57
N GLN A 73 -12.87 -9.67 -10.38
CA GLN A 73 -12.22 -8.42 -9.99
C GLN A 73 -12.88 -7.79 -8.75
N ALA A 74 -14.21 -7.75 -8.69
CA ALA A 74 -14.92 -7.28 -7.51
C ALA A 74 -14.64 -8.15 -6.26
N GLN A 75 -14.57 -9.47 -6.44
CA GLN A 75 -14.20 -10.40 -5.37
C GLN A 75 -12.75 -10.21 -4.89
N LEU A 76 -11.83 -9.94 -5.81
CA LEU A 76 -10.43 -9.61 -5.49
C LEU A 76 -10.34 -8.29 -4.74
N ALA A 77 -11.05 -7.25 -5.18
CA ALA A 77 -11.12 -5.98 -4.46
C ALA A 77 -11.64 -6.16 -3.04
N ASP A 78 -12.71 -6.94 -2.86
CA ASP A 78 -13.27 -7.29 -1.55
C ASP A 78 -12.29 -8.09 -0.68
N TYR A 79 -11.56 -9.02 -1.28
CA TYR A 79 -10.51 -9.78 -0.62
C TYR A 79 -9.41 -8.85 -0.11
N TYR A 80 -8.85 -7.98 -0.96
CA TYR A 80 -7.78 -7.06 -0.57
C TYR A 80 -8.24 -5.99 0.41
N ARG A 81 -9.50 -5.54 0.34
CA ARG A 81 -10.09 -4.66 1.36
C ARG A 81 -10.01 -5.26 2.76
N ARG A 82 -10.33 -6.56 2.87
CA ARG A 82 -10.20 -7.29 4.14
C ARG A 82 -8.74 -7.57 4.50
N LYS A 83 -7.93 -7.97 3.52
CA LYS A 83 -6.50 -8.30 3.71
C LYS A 83 -5.71 -7.12 4.25
N PHE A 84 -6.00 -5.91 3.77
CA PHE A 84 -5.29 -4.69 4.16
C PHE A 84 -6.06 -3.87 5.20
N ALA A 85 -6.94 -4.50 5.96
CA ALA A 85 -7.77 -3.79 6.94
C ALA A 85 -6.95 -3.19 8.10
N ASP A 86 -5.82 -3.82 8.43
CA ASP A 86 -4.88 -3.44 9.49
C ASP A 86 -3.74 -2.52 9.01
N VAL A 87 -3.67 -2.24 7.70
CA VAL A 87 -2.64 -1.36 7.14
C VAL A 87 -2.95 0.09 7.50
N GLY A 88 -2.03 0.71 8.24
CA GLY A 88 -2.19 2.08 8.72
C GLY A 88 -2.22 3.12 7.59
N PRO A 89 -2.95 4.24 7.79
CA PRO A 89 -3.14 5.27 6.76
C PRO A 89 -1.84 5.92 6.29
N LEU A 90 -0.82 6.03 7.15
CA LEU A 90 0.47 6.59 6.74
C LEU A 90 1.15 5.71 5.69
N TYR A 91 1.11 4.38 5.85
CA TYR A 91 1.71 3.47 4.87
C TYR A 91 1.05 3.63 3.49
N LEU A 92 -0.29 3.69 3.49
CA LEU A 92 -1.07 3.87 2.27
C LEU A 92 -0.76 5.21 1.60
N ALA A 93 -0.60 6.28 2.37
CA ALA A 93 -0.23 7.60 1.86
C ALA A 93 1.17 7.61 1.23
N GLU A 94 2.15 6.97 1.87
CA GLU A 94 3.52 6.82 1.32
C GLU A 94 3.49 6.06 -0.01
N LEU A 95 2.76 4.95 -0.08
CA LEU A 95 2.64 4.16 -1.31
C LEU A 95 2.00 4.97 -2.46
N LEU A 96 0.88 5.64 -2.19
CA LEU A 96 0.20 6.51 -3.16
C LEU A 96 1.11 7.67 -3.60
N SER A 97 1.90 8.23 -2.68
CA SER A 97 2.88 9.27 -2.96
C SER A 97 3.98 8.78 -3.92
N THR A 98 4.52 7.58 -3.70
CA THR A 98 5.55 6.98 -4.56
C THR A 98 5.04 6.75 -5.99
N GLU A 99 3.82 6.23 -6.14
CA GLU A 99 3.22 6.03 -7.46
C GLU A 99 2.88 7.37 -8.14
N PHE A 100 2.36 8.35 -7.39
CA PHE A 100 2.13 9.70 -7.90
C PHE A 100 3.43 10.33 -8.41
N MET A 101 4.52 10.29 -7.62
CA MET A 101 5.82 10.83 -8.03
C MET A 101 6.39 10.11 -9.25
N THR A 102 6.15 8.80 -9.37
CA THR A 102 6.54 8.01 -10.55
C THR A 102 5.81 8.50 -11.81
N GLU A 103 4.52 8.81 -11.70
CA GLU A 103 3.72 9.38 -12.78
C GLU A 103 4.16 10.79 -13.16
N GLN A 104 4.38 11.66 -12.17
CA GLN A 104 4.89 13.02 -12.41
C GLN A 104 6.23 13.01 -13.16
N ARG A 105 7.09 12.03 -12.85
CA ARG A 105 8.33 11.81 -13.60
C ARG A 105 8.04 11.34 -15.03
N ALA A 106 7.11 10.43 -15.23
CA ALA A 106 6.78 9.90 -16.56
C ALA A 106 6.22 11.00 -17.50
N ARG A 107 5.45 11.95 -16.95
CA ARG A 107 4.90 13.11 -17.68
C ARG A 107 5.91 14.23 -17.92
N GLY A 108 7.04 14.21 -17.20
CA GLY A 108 8.07 15.25 -17.28
C GLY A 108 7.84 16.44 -16.35
N ASP A 109 6.84 16.39 -15.47
CA ASP A 109 6.61 17.41 -14.43
C ASP A 109 7.72 17.38 -13.37
N VAL A 110 8.28 16.18 -13.13
CA VAL A 110 9.49 15.98 -12.33
C VAL A 110 10.62 15.54 -13.24
N VAL A 111 11.64 16.40 -13.37
CA VAL A 111 12.81 16.14 -14.22
C VAL A 111 14.00 15.72 -13.36
N PHE A 112 14.51 14.53 -13.61
CA PHE A 112 15.77 14.06 -13.03
C PHE A 112 16.96 14.57 -13.84
N SER A 113 18.07 14.87 -13.15
CA SER A 113 19.32 15.22 -13.82
C SER A 113 19.79 14.10 -14.76
N ASP A 114 20.48 14.45 -15.84
CA ASP A 114 21.03 13.47 -16.79
C ASP A 114 21.90 12.41 -16.09
N ARG A 115 22.69 12.82 -15.10
CA ARG A 115 23.52 11.90 -14.30
C ARG A 115 22.70 10.85 -13.54
N LEU A 116 21.54 11.24 -13.01
CA LEU A 116 20.64 10.32 -12.31
C LEU A 116 19.94 9.37 -13.29
N LEU A 117 19.58 9.85 -14.47
CA LEU A 117 19.01 9.02 -15.54
C LEU A 117 20.04 8.02 -16.08
N ASP A 118 21.29 8.45 -16.20
CA ASP A 118 22.40 7.61 -16.65
C ASP A 118 22.66 6.48 -15.65
N LEU A 119 22.70 6.78 -14.34
CA LEU A 119 22.84 5.79 -13.27
C LEU A 119 21.85 4.63 -13.40
N GLY A 120 20.56 4.93 -13.64
CA GLY A 120 19.52 3.90 -13.79
C GLY A 120 19.68 3.02 -15.03
N ARG A 121 20.46 3.45 -16.03
CA ARG A 121 20.75 2.69 -17.26
C ARG A 121 22.07 1.92 -17.16
N THR A 122 23.10 2.55 -16.62
CA THR A 122 24.46 1.99 -16.58
C THR A 122 24.70 1.11 -15.36
N GLU A 123 23.98 1.35 -14.26
CA GLU A 123 24.13 0.63 -12.99
C GLU A 123 22.76 0.18 -12.43
N PRO A 124 22.03 -0.70 -13.14
CA PRO A 124 20.67 -1.11 -12.77
C PRO A 124 20.59 -1.83 -11.41
N GLU A 125 21.64 -2.56 -11.03
CA GLU A 125 21.72 -3.23 -9.73
C GLU A 125 21.81 -2.21 -8.58
N LEU A 126 22.72 -1.24 -8.69
CA LEU A 126 22.84 -0.14 -7.72
C LEU A 126 21.54 0.67 -7.64
N TRP A 127 20.90 0.92 -8.78
CA TRP A 127 19.60 1.57 -8.82
C TRP A 127 18.53 0.78 -8.05
N ALA A 128 18.48 -0.54 -8.23
CA ALA A 128 17.58 -1.42 -7.50
C ALA A 128 17.87 -1.43 -5.98
N GLU A 129 19.14 -1.38 -5.57
CA GLU A 129 19.53 -1.27 -4.17
C GLU A 129 19.03 0.02 -3.53
N ILE A 130 19.23 1.16 -4.21
CA ILE A 130 18.74 2.47 -3.75
C ILE A 130 17.22 2.45 -3.58
N ARG A 131 16.47 1.93 -4.57
CA ARG A 131 15.00 1.84 -4.48
C ARG A 131 14.56 0.96 -3.30
N ARG A 132 15.20 -0.18 -3.11
CA ARG A 132 14.91 -1.09 -2.00
C ARG A 132 15.17 -0.43 -0.64
N PHE A 133 16.21 0.40 -0.53
CA PHE A 133 16.48 1.14 0.70
C PHE A 133 15.34 2.10 1.05
N PHE A 134 14.89 2.94 0.10
CA PHE A 134 13.79 3.88 0.33
C PHE A 134 12.47 3.15 0.64
N GLN A 135 12.15 2.09 -0.10
CA GLN A 135 10.96 1.27 0.16
C GLN A 135 10.95 0.70 1.59
N ARG A 136 12.09 0.16 2.06
CA ARG A 136 12.20 -0.35 3.44
C ARG A 136 12.06 0.76 4.47
N LYS A 137 12.66 1.93 4.22
CA LYS A 137 12.54 3.10 5.09
C LYS A 137 11.08 3.55 5.21
N GLU A 138 10.36 3.63 4.09
CA GLU A 138 8.93 3.99 4.04
C GLU A 138 8.10 3.02 4.86
N MET A 139 8.29 1.71 4.64
CA MET A 139 7.60 0.66 5.41
C MET A 139 7.84 0.79 6.91
N VAL A 140 9.11 0.92 7.34
CA VAL A 140 9.45 1.06 8.76
C VAL A 140 8.85 2.34 9.34
N THR A 141 8.90 3.45 8.61
CA THR A 141 8.31 4.74 9.05
C THR A 141 6.81 4.58 9.32
N ALA A 142 6.11 3.91 8.41
CA ALA A 142 4.68 3.70 8.57
C ALA A 142 4.32 2.74 9.70
N LEU A 143 5.09 1.66 9.89
CA LEU A 143 4.92 0.75 11.03
C LEU A 143 5.12 1.48 12.36
N LEU A 144 6.15 2.32 12.45
CA LEU A 144 6.41 3.13 13.64
C LEU A 144 5.29 4.15 13.90
N ALA A 145 4.77 4.80 12.85
CA ALA A 145 3.66 5.73 12.99
C ALA A 145 2.33 5.05 13.35
N ALA A 146 2.10 3.83 12.85
CA ALA A 146 0.92 3.04 13.22
C ALA A 146 1.00 2.53 14.67
N ALA A 147 2.21 2.17 15.14
CA ALA A 147 2.46 1.79 16.53
C ALA A 147 2.47 3.00 17.48
N HIS A 148 2.60 4.22 16.96
CA HIS A 148 2.58 5.42 17.77
C HIS A 148 1.18 5.67 18.33
N GLN A 149 1.00 5.36 19.61
CA GLN A 149 -0.13 5.85 20.38
C GLN A 149 0.17 7.31 20.72
N PRO A 150 -0.64 8.29 20.25
CA PRO A 150 -0.56 9.62 20.82
C PRO A 150 -0.84 9.45 22.33
N GLY A 151 0.08 9.93 23.17
CA GLY A 151 -0.12 9.89 24.61
C GLY A 151 -1.49 10.47 24.93
N THR A 152 -2.33 9.71 25.63
CA THR A 152 -3.59 10.18 26.19
C THR A 152 -3.28 11.33 27.14
N GLY A 153 -3.24 12.55 26.61
CA GLY A 153 -3.18 13.75 27.43
C GLY A 153 -4.46 13.84 28.23
N ASP A 154 -4.33 13.76 29.56
CA ASP A 154 -5.26 14.19 30.60
C ASP A 154 -6.72 14.38 30.17
N SER A 155 -7.52 13.36 30.43
CA SER A 155 -8.92 13.57 30.79
C SER A 155 -9.26 12.65 31.96
N ASP A 156 -8.54 12.86 33.06
CA ASP A 156 -8.82 12.28 34.37
C ASP A 156 -8.79 13.42 35.39
N ASP A 157 -9.87 14.22 35.40
CA ASP A 157 -10.32 15.02 36.56
C ASP A 157 -11.61 15.79 36.19
N ALA A 158 -12.71 15.05 36.10
CA ALA A 158 -14.04 15.59 36.35
C ALA A 158 -14.93 14.49 36.92
N GLU A 159 -14.59 14.04 38.13
CA GLU A 159 -15.51 13.27 38.97
C GLU A 159 -16.75 14.14 39.29
N PRO A 160 -17.98 13.70 39.00
CA PRO A 160 -19.16 14.45 39.39
C PRO A 160 -19.42 14.21 40.87
N ALA A 161 -19.10 15.19 41.71
CA ALA A 161 -19.48 15.18 43.12
C ALA A 161 -21.01 15.24 43.25
N ALA A 162 -21.63 14.07 43.38
CA ALA A 162 -22.99 13.92 43.85
C ALA A 162 -23.10 14.42 45.30
N LYS A 163 -23.73 15.58 45.51
CA LYS A 163 -24.26 15.95 46.83
C LYS A 163 -25.56 15.20 47.07
N VAL A 164 -25.49 14.12 47.84
CA VAL A 164 -26.65 13.47 48.47
C VAL A 164 -26.82 14.05 49.88
N ALA A 165 -28.05 14.53 50.11
CA ALA A 165 -28.79 14.67 51.37
C ALA A 165 -28.18 15.49 52.51
N ASP A 166 -28.75 16.67 52.71
CA ASP A 166 -28.96 17.23 54.04
C ASP A 166 -30.30 16.68 54.57
N HIS A 167 -30.25 16.05 55.74
CA HIS A 167 -31.41 15.67 56.56
C HIS A 167 -31.20 16.27 57.95
N GLY A 168 -31.84 17.43 58.17
CA GLY A 168 -32.61 17.74 59.38
C GLY A 168 -31.87 18.11 60.65
N ALA A 169 -32.10 19.35 61.12
CA ALA A 169 -32.47 19.67 62.50
C ALA A 169 -32.92 21.15 62.61
N GLU A 170 -34.23 21.37 62.72
CA GLU A 170 -34.96 22.17 63.73
C GLU A 170 -36.40 22.48 63.28
#